data_AF-A0A8J7XII5-F1
#
_entry.id   AF-A0A8J7XII5-F1
#
_cell.length_a   1.000
_cell.length_b   1.000
_cell.length_c   1.000
_cell.angle_alpha   90.00
_cell.angle_beta   90.00
_cell.angle_gamma   90.00
#
_symmetry.space_group_name_H-M   'P 1'
#
loop_
_entity.id
_entity.type
_entity.pdbx_description
1 polymer ?
#
loop_
_entity_poly.entity_id
_entity_poly.type
_entity_poly.pdbx_seq_one_letter_code
_entity_poly.pdbx_strand_id
1 'polypeptide(L)'
;MTYGRVLSLGFIFTILFLPQIYGFEPIRVLGLGSVDPIQSPISDWLSDPLFELSLVPTRLYDVEAITPEEAARMLRLYFPRNDPAIQSYHALLFSGGDLRYFEPYKVQMMIRAIES
;
A
#
# COMPACT_ATOMS: atom_id res chain seq x y z
N MET A 1 -64.55 3.12 -1.77
CA MET A 1 -63.42 2.35 -2.35
C MET A 1 -62.49 3.31 -3.03
N THR A 2 -61.29 3.54 -2.49
CA THR A 2 -60.09 4.01 -3.23
C THR A 2 -58.91 4.11 -2.26
N TYR A 3 -58.31 2.97 -1.90
CA TYR A 3 -56.93 2.93 -1.42
C TYR A 3 -56.05 2.82 -2.66
N GLY A 4 -55.46 3.94 -3.08
CA GLY A 4 -54.66 3.97 -4.30
C GLY A 4 -53.59 5.02 -4.24
N ARG A 5 -52.33 4.55 -4.16
CA ARG A 5 -51.11 5.24 -4.61
C ARG A 5 -50.68 6.48 -3.83
N VAL A 6 -50.05 6.29 -2.67
CA VAL A 6 -49.16 7.33 -2.07
C VAL A 6 -47.74 6.79 -1.78
N LEU A 7 -47.44 5.54 -2.13
CA LEU A 7 -46.19 4.89 -1.72
C LEU A 7 -44.99 5.07 -2.66
N SER A 8 -45.07 5.79 -3.79
CA SER A 8 -44.03 5.71 -4.83
C SER A 8 -42.99 6.85 -4.88
N LEU A 9 -43.16 7.97 -4.17
CA LEU A 9 -42.22 9.11 -4.27
C LEU A 9 -41.23 9.22 -3.12
N GLY A 10 -41.63 8.85 -1.90
CA GLY A 10 -40.73 8.88 -0.73
C GLY A 10 -39.60 7.86 -0.80
N PHE A 11 -39.84 6.68 -1.39
CA PHE A 11 -38.86 5.59 -1.45
C PHE A 11 -37.71 5.85 -2.45
N ILE A 12 -38.00 6.58 -3.54
CA ILE A 12 -37.00 6.94 -4.57
C ILE A 12 -36.04 8.02 -4.04
N PHE A 13 -36.53 8.93 -3.20
CA PHE A 13 -35.70 9.98 -2.62
C PHE A 13 -34.67 9.42 -1.63
N THR A 14 -35.02 8.39 -0.87
CA THR A 14 -34.11 7.77 0.10
C THR A 14 -32.94 7.02 -0.56
N ILE A 15 -33.12 6.49 -1.77
CA ILE A 15 -32.04 5.79 -2.50
C ILE A 15 -31.02 6.77 -3.11
N LEU A 16 -31.45 7.99 -3.47
CA LEU A 16 -30.56 9.02 -4.02
C LEU A 16 -29.70 9.73 -2.96
N PHE A 17 -30.09 9.64 -1.69
CA PHE A 17 -29.35 10.21 -0.55
C PHE A 17 -28.68 9.16 0.34
N LEU A 18 -28.83 7.87 0.01
CA LEU A 18 -27.94 6.86 0.57
C LEU A 18 -26.56 7.11 -0.04
N PRO A 19 -25.52 7.41 0.77
CA PRO A 19 -24.18 7.50 0.23
C PRO A 19 -23.85 6.13 -0.37
N GLN A 20 -23.90 6.01 -1.70
CA GLN A 20 -23.22 4.94 -2.42
C GLN A 20 -21.72 5.20 -2.31
N ILE A 21 -21.21 5.04 -1.10
CA ILE A 21 -19.80 5.13 -0.77
C ILE A 21 -19.49 3.82 -0.05
N TYR A 22 -19.59 2.72 -0.79
CA TYR A 22 -18.57 1.69 -0.61
C TYR A 22 -17.30 2.32 -1.17
N GLY A 23 -16.64 3.12 -0.34
CA GLY A 23 -15.33 3.67 -0.64
C GLY A 23 -14.45 2.46 -0.91
N PHE A 24 -13.99 2.35 -2.16
CA PHE A 24 -13.04 1.32 -2.51
C PHE A 24 -11.77 1.59 -1.70
N GLU A 25 -11.47 0.72 -0.73
CA GLU A 25 -10.22 0.79 0.04
C GLU A 25 -9.13 0.12 -0.80
N PRO A 26 -8.10 0.87 -1.23
CA PRO A 26 -7.07 0.31 -2.09
C PRO A 26 -6.27 -0.76 -1.37
N ILE A 27 -5.82 -1.75 -2.15
CA ILE A 27 -4.88 -2.75 -1.69
C ILE A 27 -3.53 -2.05 -1.51
N ARG A 28 -3.27 -1.62 -0.27
CA ARG A 28 -1.98 -1.09 0.17
C ARG A 28 -0.87 -2.13 0.05
N VAL A 29 0.16 -1.84 -0.73
CA VAL A 29 1.34 -2.68 -0.94
C VAL A 29 2.58 -1.93 -0.47
N LEU A 30 3.39 -2.57 0.37
CA LEU A 30 4.73 -2.08 0.71
C LEU A 30 5.74 -2.73 -0.22
N GLY A 31 6.25 -1.97 -1.19
CA GLY A 31 7.32 -2.38 -2.08
C GLY A 31 8.69 -2.13 -1.47
N LEU A 32 9.62 -3.08 -1.64
CA LEU A 32 11.00 -3.02 -1.17
C LEU A 32 11.95 -3.32 -2.32
N GLY A 33 12.88 -2.41 -2.61
CA GLY A 33 13.93 -2.65 -3.59
C GLY A 33 14.25 -1.46 -4.48
N SER A 34 14.31 -1.70 -5.79
CA SER A 34 14.63 -0.65 -6.77
C SER A 34 13.42 0.20 -7.12
N VAL A 35 13.66 1.49 -7.26
CA VAL A 35 12.69 2.47 -7.77
C VAL A 35 12.87 2.75 -9.27
N ASP A 36 13.91 2.18 -9.88
CA ASP A 36 14.13 2.28 -11.32
C ASP A 36 13.12 1.37 -12.06
N PRO A 37 12.18 1.94 -12.84
CA PRO A 37 11.16 1.16 -13.53
C PRO A 37 11.74 0.22 -14.60
N ILE A 38 12.94 0.48 -15.14
CA ILE A 38 13.59 -0.42 -16.10
C ILE A 38 13.95 -1.75 -15.42
N GLN A 39 14.31 -1.70 -14.15
CA GLN A 39 14.84 -2.85 -13.41
C GLN A 39 13.79 -3.48 -12.49
N SER A 40 12.84 -2.67 -12.04
CA SER A 40 11.79 -3.05 -11.11
C SER A 40 10.51 -2.26 -11.43
N PRO A 41 9.73 -2.69 -12.42
CA PRO A 41 8.51 -2.00 -12.86
C PRO A 41 7.33 -2.23 -11.90
N ILE A 42 7.56 -2.21 -10.58
CA ILE A 42 6.51 -2.42 -9.56
C ILE A 42 5.42 -1.35 -9.71
N SER A 43 5.80 -0.11 -9.98
CA SER A 43 4.86 0.99 -10.23
C SER A 43 3.92 0.69 -11.41
N ASP A 44 4.43 0.00 -12.43
CA ASP A 44 3.67 -0.31 -13.64
C ASP A 44 2.75 -1.51 -13.38
N TRP A 45 3.25 -2.53 -12.67
CA TRP A 45 2.46 -3.68 -12.23
C TRP A 45 1.28 -3.29 -11.33
N LEU A 46 1.46 -2.25 -10.52
CA LEU A 46 0.47 -1.75 -9.56
C LEU A 46 -0.09 -0.38 -9.95
N SER A 47 -0.13 -0.08 -11.25
CA SER A 47 -0.65 1.19 -11.79
C SER A 47 -2.18 1.29 -11.73
N ASP A 48 -2.87 0.17 -11.48
CA ASP A 48 -4.31 0.13 -11.35
C ASP A 48 -4.77 0.88 -10.07
N PRO A 49 -5.82 1.73 -10.13
CA PRO A 49 -6.38 2.43 -8.96
C PRO A 49 -6.81 1.52 -7.81
N LEU A 50 -6.93 0.21 -8.06
CA LEU A 50 -7.18 -0.79 -7.05
C LEU A 50 -6.04 -0.94 -6.03
N PHE A 51 -4.84 -0.44 -6.34
CA PHE A 51 -3.65 -0.55 -5.50
C PHE A 51 -3.15 0.81 -5.01
N GLU A 52 -2.55 0.79 -3.83
CA GLU A 52 -1.79 1.91 -3.28
C GLU A 52 -0.38 1.42 -2.95
N LEU A 53 0.62 1.91 -3.69
CA LEU A 53 2.01 1.49 -3.52
C LEU A 53 2.79 2.48 -2.65
N SER A 54 3.31 2.00 -1.52
CA SER A 54 4.40 2.66 -0.79
C SER A 54 5.72 1.97 -1.13
N LEU A 55 6.70 2.70 -1.64
CA LEU A 55 7.98 2.13 -2.07
C LEU A 55 9.09 2.54 -1.11
N VAL A 56 9.86 1.56 -0.64
CA VAL A 56 11.03 1.73 0.22
C VAL A 56 12.27 1.43 -0.63
N PRO A 57 13.03 2.46 -1.03
CA PRO A 57 14.25 2.27 -1.80
C PRO A 57 15.30 1.56 -0.94
N THR A 58 15.70 0.38 -1.37
CA THR A 58 16.78 -0.39 -0.72
C THR A 58 17.87 -0.81 -1.70
N ARG A 59 17.69 -0.50 -2.99
CA ARG A 59 18.67 -0.76 -4.03
C ARG A 59 18.54 0.24 -5.17
N LEU A 60 19.66 0.76 -5.68
CA LEU A 60 19.77 1.52 -6.93
C LEU A 60 20.89 0.87 -7.72
N TYR A 61 20.63 0.52 -8.98
CA TYR A 61 21.53 -0.34 -9.76
C TYR A 61 22.47 0.45 -10.70
N ASP A 62 22.08 1.64 -11.18
CA ASP A 62 22.83 2.39 -12.22
C ASP A 62 23.34 3.78 -11.81
N VAL A 63 23.01 4.28 -10.62
CA VAL A 63 23.53 5.55 -10.08
C VAL A 63 24.14 5.20 -8.75
N GLU A 64 25.46 5.37 -8.61
CA GLU A 64 26.29 5.12 -7.42
C GLU A 64 25.58 4.32 -6.33
N ALA A 65 25.85 3.00 -6.26
CA ALA A 65 25.23 2.07 -5.31
C ALA A 65 24.96 2.77 -3.97
N ILE A 66 23.66 2.86 -3.63
CA ILE A 66 23.17 3.50 -2.40
C ILE A 66 24.12 3.22 -1.23
N THR A 67 24.70 4.28 -0.68
CA THR A 67 25.62 4.14 0.46
C THR A 67 24.87 3.57 1.67
N PRO A 68 25.54 2.86 2.60
CA PRO A 68 24.89 2.38 3.82
C PRO A 68 24.14 3.48 4.59
N GLU A 69 24.68 4.71 4.60
CA GLU A 69 24.08 5.88 5.23
C GLU A 69 22.80 6.32 4.52
N GLU A 70 22.79 6.30 3.19
CA GLU A 70 21.60 6.58 2.40
C GLU A 70 20.55 5.49 2.56
N ALA A 71 20.94 4.21 2.57
CA ALA A 71 20.03 3.11 2.82
C ALA A 71 19.37 3.25 4.20
N ALA A 72 20.16 3.52 5.24
CA ALA A 72 19.64 3.81 6.57
C ALA A 72 18.70 5.03 6.58
N ARG A 73 19.03 6.08 5.83
CA ARG A 73 18.17 7.26 5.67
C ARG A 73 16.85 6.92 4.98
N MET A 74 16.86 6.13 3.89
CA MET A 74 15.66 5.69 3.18
C MET A 74 14.77 4.85 4.07
N LEU A 75 15.35 3.89 4.80
CA LEU A 75 14.61 3.07 5.76
C LEU A 75 13.98 3.91 6.87
N ARG A 76 14.67 4.93 7.37
CA ARG A 76 14.10 5.83 8.38
C ARG A 76 12.93 6.66 7.86
N LEU A 77 12.96 7.05 6.58
CA LEU A 77 11.95 7.92 5.98
C LEU A 77 10.71 7.15 5.50
N TYR A 78 10.91 6.01 4.84
CA TYR A 78 9.86 5.32 4.09
C TYR A 78 9.39 4.02 4.73
N PHE A 79 10.23 3.34 5.52
CA PHE A 79 9.83 2.07 6.13
C PHE A 79 8.92 2.30 7.35
N PRO A 80 7.92 1.42 7.59
CA PRO A 80 7.08 1.49 8.77
C PRO A 80 7.88 1.58 10.08
N ARG A 81 7.33 2.32 11.05
CA ARG A 81 8.01 2.60 12.33
C ARG A 81 7.67 1.60 13.44
N ASN A 82 6.55 0.88 13.32
CA ASN A 82 6.04 -0.03 14.33
C ASN A 82 5.12 -1.09 13.69
N ASP A 83 4.79 -2.12 14.49
CA ASP A 83 3.99 -3.26 14.03
C ASP A 83 2.63 -2.84 13.43
N PRO A 84 1.84 -1.95 14.06
CA PRO A 84 0.56 -1.52 13.47
C PRO A 84 0.71 -0.86 12.10
N ALA A 85 1.80 -0.09 11.89
CA ALA A 85 2.03 0.56 10.61
C ALA A 85 2.35 -0.44 9.49
N ILE A 86 3.15 -1.48 9.76
CA ILE A 86 3.42 -2.49 8.73
C ILE A 86 2.20 -3.40 8.49
N GLN A 87 1.42 -3.70 9.52
CA GLN A 87 0.20 -4.51 9.43
C GLN A 87 -0.93 -3.79 8.70
N SER A 88 -0.82 -2.48 8.49
CA SER A 88 -1.76 -1.75 7.64
C SER A 88 -1.62 -2.11 6.15
N TYR A 89 -0.47 -2.64 5.73
CA TYR A 89 -0.28 -3.09 4.36
C TYR A 89 -0.89 -4.48 4.16
N HIS A 90 -1.56 -4.68 3.03
CA HIS A 90 -2.17 -5.96 2.66
C HIS A 90 -1.16 -6.92 2.02
N ALA A 91 -0.06 -6.39 1.46
CA ALA A 91 1.00 -7.18 0.85
C ALA A 91 2.36 -6.51 1.03
N LEU A 92 3.39 -7.35 1.16
CA LEU A 92 4.80 -6.95 1.08
C LEU A 92 5.36 -7.48 -0.25
N LEU A 93 5.94 -6.58 -1.07
CA LEU A 93 6.49 -6.94 -2.37
C LEU A 93 7.99 -6.67 -2.40
N PHE A 94 8.77 -7.72 -2.67
CA PHE A 94 10.23 -7.66 -2.71
C PHE A 94 10.72 -7.75 -4.16
N SER A 95 11.19 -6.63 -4.73
CA SER A 95 11.76 -6.59 -6.07
C SER A 95 13.17 -6.02 -6.04
N GLY A 96 14.15 -6.91 -5.90
CA GLY A 96 15.55 -6.52 -5.69
C GLY A 96 15.80 -5.87 -4.33
N GLY A 97 14.95 -6.14 -3.33
CA GLY A 97 15.10 -5.68 -1.95
C GLY A 97 16.41 -6.13 -1.32
N ASP A 98 17.07 -5.21 -0.60
CA ASP A 98 18.31 -5.49 0.12
C ASP A 98 18.11 -5.37 1.63
N LEU A 99 18.20 -6.51 2.32
CA LEU A 99 17.99 -6.59 3.76
C LEU A 99 19.23 -6.23 4.59
N ARG A 100 20.40 -6.05 3.97
CA ARG A 100 21.67 -5.81 4.70
C ARG A 100 21.65 -4.55 5.57
N TYR A 101 20.81 -3.58 5.20
CA TYR A 101 20.70 -2.29 5.90
C TYR A 101 19.58 -2.26 6.95
N PHE A 102 18.81 -3.35 7.08
CA PHE A 102 17.72 -3.42 8.05
C PHE A 102 18.25 -3.76 9.43
N GLU A 103 17.78 -3.00 10.41
CA GLU A 103 17.93 -3.41 11.80
C GLU A 103 17.14 -4.71 12.04
N PRO A 104 17.66 -5.66 12.85
CA PRO A 104 17.03 -6.96 13.05
C PRO A 104 15.54 -6.89 13.46
N TYR A 105 15.16 -5.90 14.27
CA TYR A 105 13.76 -5.74 14.69
C TYR A 105 12.83 -5.39 13.51
N LYS A 106 13.31 -4.68 12.49
CA LYS A 106 12.53 -4.34 11.28
C LYS A 106 12.27 -5.58 10.43
N VAL A 107 13.25 -6.48 10.35
CA VAL A 107 13.07 -7.79 9.71
C VAL A 107 12.04 -8.63 10.46
N GLN A 108 12.13 -8.68 11.78
CA GLN A 108 11.15 -9.38 12.62
C GLN A 108 9.74 -8.79 12.49
N MET A 109 9.63 -7.47 12.32
CA MET A 109 8.36 -6.80 12.06
C MET A 109 7.76 -7.20 10.70
N MET A 110 8.57 -7.37 9.65
CA MET A 110 8.09 -7.93 8.37
C MET A 110 7.58 -9.36 8.53
N ILE A 111 8.32 -10.20 9.25
CA ILE A 111 7.92 -11.60 9.50
C ILE A 111 6.56 -11.65 10.21
N ARG A 112 6.40 -10.89 11.31
CA ARG A 112 5.13 -10.82 12.06
C ARG A 112 3.96 -10.33 11.21
N ALA A 113 4.21 -9.41 10.27
CA ALA A 113 3.18 -8.91 9.37
C ALA A 113 2.74 -9.92 8.31
N ILE A 114 3.62 -10.87 7.94
CA ILE A 114 3.29 -11.96 7.01
C ILE A 114 2.53 -13.08 7.73
N GLU A 115 2.83 -13.32 9.01
CA GLU A 115 2.24 -14.39 9.81
C GLU A 115 0.86 -14.05 10.42
N SER A 116 0.46 -12.78 10.42
CA SER A 116 -0.82 -12.30 10.95
C SER A 116 -1.96 -12.43 9.94
#